data_AF-A0A1P8WPA3-F1
#
_entry.id   AF-A0A1P8WPA3-F1
#
_cell.length_a   1.000
_cell.length_b   1.000
_cell.length_c   1.000
_cell.angle_alpha   90.00
_cell.angle_beta   90.00
_cell.angle_gamma   90.00
#
_symmetry.space_group_name_H-M   'P 1'
#
loop_
_entity.id
_entity.type
_entity.pdbx_description
1 polymer ?
#
loop_
_entity_poly.entity_id
_entity_poly.type
_entity_poly.pdbx_seq_one_letter_code
_entity_poly.pdbx_strand_id
1 'polypeptide(L)' 'MSKTISMTARARKSAKANQWVEENVEARPPPVGRRKRLTIDMDADAHRELKMHCAKNDRQISEFVRELIDREVSASRE' A
#
# COMPACT_ATOMS: atom_id res chain seq x y z
N MET A 1 -60.09 -10.49 -18.58
CA MET A 1 -59.76 -10.69 -17.15
C MET A 1 -58.34 -10.23 -16.91
N SER A 2 -58.14 -9.08 -16.26
CA SER A 2 -56.83 -8.52 -15.93
C SER A 2 -56.28 -9.18 -14.66
N LYS A 3 -55.08 -9.79 -14.74
CA LYS A 3 -54.35 -10.29 -13.57
C LYS A 3 -53.48 -9.15 -13.03
N THR A 4 -53.85 -8.63 -11.86
CA THR A 4 -53.05 -7.63 -11.15
C THR A 4 -51.90 -8.32 -10.40
N ILE A 5 -50.66 -7.94 -10.68
CA ILE A 5 -49.47 -8.41 -9.95
C ILE A 5 -49.23 -7.46 -8.78
N SER A 6 -49.29 -7.96 -7.54
CA SER A 6 -48.93 -7.17 -6.37
C SER A 6 -47.41 -7.11 -6.25
N MET A 7 -46.85 -5.90 -6.33
CA MET A 7 -45.43 -5.69 -6.02
C MET A 7 -45.27 -5.58 -4.50
N THR A 8 -44.50 -6.48 -3.90
CA THR A 8 -44.14 -6.43 -2.48
C THR A 8 -43.28 -5.20 -2.18
N ALA A 9 -43.54 -4.57 -1.04
CA ALA A 9 -42.86 -3.35 -0.61
C ALA A 9 -41.34 -3.58 -0.47
N ARG A 10 -40.57 -2.55 -0.85
CA ARG A 10 -39.10 -2.56 -0.80
C ARG A 10 -38.59 -2.82 0.62
N ALA A 11 -37.76 -3.85 0.78
CA ALA A 11 -37.13 -4.17 2.06
C ALA A 11 -36.28 -3.01 2.57
N ARG A 12 -36.35 -2.72 3.89
CA ARG A 12 -35.53 -1.69 4.54
C ARG A 12 -34.05 -2.02 4.38
N LYS A 13 -33.25 -1.03 3.98
CA LYS A 13 -31.78 -1.13 3.84
C LYS A 13 -31.19 -1.60 5.18
N SER A 14 -30.45 -2.71 5.17
CA SER A 14 -29.73 -3.18 6.37
C SER A 14 -28.47 -2.34 6.57
N ALA A 15 -28.17 -1.98 7.82
CA ALA A 15 -26.99 -1.19 8.20
C ALA A 15 -25.65 -1.93 7.98
N LYS A 16 -25.67 -3.22 7.61
CA LYS A 16 -24.47 -4.04 7.37
C LYS A 16 -23.59 -3.57 6.20
N ALA A 17 -24.11 -2.72 5.30
CA ALA A 17 -23.34 -2.23 4.17
C ALA A 17 -22.15 -1.34 4.57
N ASN A 18 -22.23 -0.66 5.73
CA ASN A 18 -21.17 0.24 6.19
C ASN A 18 -20.10 -0.46 7.06
N GLN A 19 -20.31 -1.72 7.43
CA GLN A 19 -19.43 -2.45 8.33
C GLN A 19 -18.01 -2.61 7.76
N TRP A 20 -17.89 -2.81 6.44
CA TRP A 20 -16.61 -2.92 5.74
C TRP A 20 -15.74 -1.65 5.80
N VAL A 21 -16.34 -0.48 6.04
CA VAL A 21 -15.62 0.80 6.15
C VAL A 21 -14.99 0.92 7.53
N GLU A 22 -15.69 0.47 8.57
CA GLU A 22 -15.23 0.60 9.96
C GLU A 22 -14.14 -0.43 10.30
N GLU A 23 -14.18 -1.62 9.70
CA GLU A 23 -13.16 -2.67 9.91
C GLU A 23 -11.78 -2.29 9.34
N ASN A 24 -11.70 -1.44 8.32
CA ASN A 24 -10.41 -0.99 7.74
C ASN A 24 -9.73 0.12 8.55
N VAL A 25 -10.32 0.55 9.68
CA VAL A 25 -9.72 1.55 10.58
C VAL A 25 -8.72 0.90 11.56
N GLU A 26 -8.61 -0.43 11.58
CA GLU A 26 -7.66 -1.11 12.47
C GLU A 26 -6.19 -0.94 12.05
N ALA A 27 -5.49 -0.18 12.90
CA ALA A 27 -4.08 -0.30 13.24
C ALA A 27 -3.06 -0.04 12.13
N ARG A 28 -2.91 1.23 11.75
CA ARG A 28 -1.59 1.71 11.31
C ARG A 28 -0.62 1.51 12.50
N PRO A 29 0.46 0.71 12.37
CA PRO A 29 1.42 0.53 13.45
C PRO A 29 2.02 1.89 13.85
N PRO A 30 2.38 2.08 15.14
CA PRO A 30 2.96 3.32 15.62
C PRO A 30 4.18 3.70 14.76
N PRO A 31 4.36 5.00 14.43
CA PRO A 31 5.38 5.41 13.49
C PRO A 31 6.77 5.07 14.04
N VAL A 32 7.45 4.17 13.33
CA VAL A 32 8.88 3.86 13.51
C VAL A 32 9.68 5.11 13.16
N GLY A 33 9.82 6.04 14.12
CA GLY A 33 10.44 7.35 13.92
C GLY A 33 9.75 8.22 12.84
N ARG A 34 10.12 9.49 12.77
CA ARG A 34 9.69 10.35 11.65
C ARG A 34 10.47 9.96 10.39
N ARG A 35 9.97 8.99 9.63
CA ARG A 35 10.50 8.67 8.29
C ARG A 35 10.32 9.87 7.37
N LYS A 36 11.40 10.35 6.75
CA LYS A 36 11.35 11.39 5.72
C LYS A 36 11.17 10.74 4.33
N ARG A 37 10.46 11.43 3.44
CA ARG A 37 10.32 11.02 2.04
C ARG A 37 11.57 11.43 1.27
N LEU A 38 12.15 10.49 0.52
CA LEU A 38 13.26 10.72 -0.39
C LEU A 38 12.72 10.54 -1.82
N THR A 39 12.87 11.57 -2.65
CA THR A 39 12.56 11.52 -4.08
C THR A 39 13.88 11.54 -4.83
N ILE A 40 14.07 10.60 -5.76
CA ILE A 40 15.29 10.44 -6.55
C ILE A 40 14.89 10.36 -8.01
N ASP A 41 15.48 11.20 -8.84
CA ASP A 41 15.45 11.07 -10.29
C ASP A 41 16.49 10.04 -10.74
N MET A 42 16.09 9.16 -11.64
CA MET A 42 16.95 8.10 -12.18
C MET A 42 16.63 7.85 -13.64
N ASP A 43 17.65 7.49 -14.42
CA ASP A 43 17.47 7.04 -15.80
C ASP A 43 16.55 5.83 -15.88
N ALA A 44 15.80 5.74 -16.98
CA ALA A 44 14.82 4.67 -17.18
C ALA A 44 15.48 3.28 -17.19
N ASP A 45 16.66 3.17 -17.79
CA ASP A 45 17.44 1.93 -17.83
C ASP A 45 17.92 1.54 -16.43
N ALA A 46 18.47 2.48 -15.65
CA ALA A 46 18.90 2.25 -14.28
C ALA A 46 17.73 1.82 -13.37
N HIS A 47 16.56 2.44 -13.54
CA HIS A 47 15.35 2.05 -12.81
C HIS A 47 14.89 0.64 -13.16
N ARG A 48 15.00 0.26 -14.44
CA ARG A 48 14.66 -1.08 -14.91
C ARG A 48 15.60 -2.12 -14.33
N GLU A 49 16.91 -1.88 -14.37
CA GLU A 49 17.90 -2.76 -13.77
C GLU A 49 17.70 -2.92 -12.27
N LEU A 50 17.44 -1.82 -11.57
CA LEU A 50 17.11 -1.82 -10.13
C LEU A 50 15.87 -2.67 -9.85
N LYS A 51 14.79 -2.51 -10.63
CA LYS A 51 13.58 -3.34 -10.50
C LYS A 51 13.86 -4.82 -10.71
N MET A 52 14.60 -5.16 -11.77
CA MET A 52 14.95 -6.56 -12.06
C MET A 52 15.82 -7.16 -10.96
N HIS A 53 16.76 -6.39 -10.42
CA HIS A 53 17.59 -6.80 -9.29
C HIS A 53 16.74 -7.08 -8.05
N CYS A 54 15.85 -6.18 -7.68
CA CYS A 54 14.95 -6.37 -6.54
C CYS A 54 14.03 -7.58 -6.72
N ALA A 55 13.47 -7.77 -7.92
CA ALA A 55 12.62 -8.93 -8.23
C ALA A 55 13.38 -10.26 -8.13
N LYS A 56 14.63 -10.32 -8.60
CA LYS A 56 15.46 -11.53 -8.53
C LYS A 56 15.81 -11.93 -7.09
N ASN A 57 15.94 -10.96 -6.19
CA ASN A 57 16.36 -11.18 -4.81
C ASN A 57 15.18 -11.22 -3.82
N ASP A 58 13.93 -11.17 -4.31
CA ASP A 58 12.71 -11.11 -3.50
C ASP A 58 12.74 -9.99 -2.45
N ARG A 59 13.18 -8.79 -2.86
CA ARG A 59 13.29 -7.61 -1.97
C ARG A 59 12.49 -6.42 -2.48
N GLN A 60 12.03 -5.59 -1.56
CA GLN A 60 11.41 -4.31 -1.89
C GLN A 60 12.48 -3.26 -2.22
N ILE A 61 12.24 -2.46 -3.25
CA ILE A 61 13.13 -1.35 -3.66
C ILE A 61 13.39 -0.40 -2.49
N SER A 62 12.36 -0.09 -1.69
CA SER A 62 12.52 0.78 -0.53
C SER A 62 13.39 0.21 0.58
N GLU A 63 13.46 -1.11 0.72
CA GLU A 63 14.36 -1.75 1.70
C GLU A 63 15.79 -1.75 1.17
N PHE A 64 15.96 -2.14 -0.11
CA PHE A 64 17.27 -2.09 -0.76
C PHE A 64 17.91 -0.70 -0.69
N VAL A 65 17.16 0.35 -1.01
CA VAL A 65 17.67 1.73 -0.95
C VAL A 65 18.01 2.15 0.48
N ARG A 66 17.24 1.71 1.49
CA ARG A 66 17.56 1.98 2.90
C ARG A 66 18.83 1.28 3.35
N GLU A 67 18.98 -0.01 3.02
CA GLU A 67 20.19 -0.79 3.34
C GLU A 67 21.43 -0.21 2.65
N LEU A 68 21.30 0.21 1.39
CA LEU A 68 22.39 0.84 0.64
C LEU A 68 22.85 2.15 1.31
N ILE A 69 21.90 3.02 1.66
CA ILE A 69 22.21 4.28 2.35
C ILE A 69 22.83 4.01 3.72
N ASP A 70 22.28 3.06 4.48
CA ASP A 70 22.77 2.73 5.83
C ASP A 70 24.21 2.22 5.80
N ARG A 71 24.53 1.33 4.86
CA ARG A 71 25.90 0.81 4.65
C ARG A 71 26.88 1.93 4.31
N GLU A 72 26.54 2.80 3.36
CA GLU A 72 27.43 3.86 2.89
C GLU A 72 27.65 4.94 3.95
N VAL A 73 26.57 5.39 4.61
CA VAL A 73 26.63 6.44 5.63
C VAL A 73 27.30 5.96 6.91
N SER A 74 27.12 4.69 7.28
CA SER A 74 27.81 4.11 8.43
C SER A 74 29.30 3.94 8.15
N ALA A 75 29.68 3.49 6.96
CA ALA A 75 31.07 3.37 6.55
C ALA A 75 31.79 4.73 6.46
N SER A 76 31.07 5.81 6.13
CA SER A 76 31.63 7.17 6.04
C SER A 76 31.81 7.88 7.40
N ARG A 77 31.38 7.25 8.51
CA ARG A 77 31.46 7.82 9.87
C ARG A 77 32.65 7.29 10.69
N GLU A 78 33.29 6.21 10.24
CA GLU A 78 34.56 5.69 10.79
C GLU A 78 35.76 6.34 10.09
#